data_AF-A0A1I7XBW0-F1
#
_entry.id   AF-A0A1I7XBW0-F1
#
_cell.length_a   1.000
_cell.length_b   1.000
_cell.length_c   1.000
_cell.angle_alpha   90.00
_cell.angle_beta   90.00
_cell.angle_gamma   90.00
#
_symmetry.space_group_name_H-M   'P 1'
#
loop_
_entity.id
_entity.type
_entity.pdbx_description
1 polymer ?
#
loop_
_entity_poly.entity_id
_entity_poly.type
_entity_poly.pdbx_seq_one_letter_code
_entity_poly.pdbx_strand_id
1 'polypeptide(L)'
;MGKVDSIWGLDKKYEQKNHDEVAMIEMNSNEMLLVRKLLQEQKEHQLTRYAIDISSLSSAIVFVRPFLGFTYIVDNGILKPQKQWGGAETVLPVLLPLIVTNVLVEQKKCLGEISVEQAYPKNSKVFVMEPSWEGFGFPAIVDAIQNSGKPNCRVVVVAAIGCEPNIRRLVEKYDQLSLSWMNTFEAGRMTGINSRLLSRITGTLFLVDDKMEKENNSVSRLNIGLSLKLSKRNLEMRFGRMKARERSIIYY
;
A
#
# COMPACT_ATOMS: atom_id res chain seq x y z
N MET A 1 -16.97 -2.52 6.16
CA MET A 1 -17.20 -1.48 7.19
C MET A 1 -16.16 -0.39 6.99
N GLY A 2 -16.53 0.88 7.13
CA GLY A 2 -15.60 1.99 6.99
C GLY A 2 -16.04 3.17 7.85
N LYS A 3 -15.08 3.98 8.28
CA LYS A 3 -15.33 5.24 9.00
C LYS A 3 -15.28 6.37 7.99
N VAL A 4 -16.31 7.20 7.97
CA VAL A 4 -16.34 8.41 7.13
C VAL A 4 -15.34 9.41 7.70
N ASP A 5 -14.46 9.90 6.84
CA ASP A 5 -13.44 10.90 7.17
C ASP A 5 -13.91 12.30 6.75
N SER A 6 -14.36 12.42 5.51
CA SER A 6 -14.93 13.65 4.97
C SER A 6 -15.89 13.38 3.81
N ILE A 7 -16.79 14.33 3.57
CA ILE A 7 -17.77 14.29 2.47
C ILE A 7 -17.56 15.53 1.61
N TRP A 8 -17.30 15.33 0.32
CA TRP A 8 -17.01 16.43 -0.60
C TRP A 8 -18.12 16.48 -1.66
N GLY A 9 -18.84 17.59 -1.70
CA GLY A 9 -19.82 17.90 -2.75
C GLY A 9 -19.17 18.61 -3.94
N LEU A 10 -19.97 19.29 -4.75
CA LEU A 10 -19.48 20.03 -5.91
C LEU A 10 -18.73 21.31 -5.51
N ASP A 11 -19.26 22.04 -4.52
CA ASP A 11 -18.74 23.36 -4.13
C ASP A 11 -18.35 23.44 -2.63
N LYS A 12 -18.79 22.46 -1.83
CA LYS A 12 -18.64 22.45 -0.37
C LYS A 12 -18.07 21.12 0.09
N LYS A 13 -17.21 21.17 1.10
CA LYS A 13 -16.70 19.99 1.80
C LYS A 13 -17.09 20.00 3.28
N TYR A 14 -17.28 18.81 3.81
CA TYR A 14 -17.68 18.55 5.19
C TYR A 14 -16.60 17.69 5.83
N GLU A 15 -15.94 18.24 6.85
CA GLU A 15 -14.86 17.58 7.58
C GLU A 15 -15.22 17.50 9.07
N GLN A 16 -14.90 16.36 9.70
CA GLN A 16 -15.07 16.19 11.15
C GLN A 16 -13.88 16.83 11.87
N LYS A 17 -14.09 17.92 12.61
CA LYS A 17 -13.01 18.60 13.37
C LYS A 17 -12.79 17.97 14.74
N ASN A 18 -13.87 17.68 15.46
CA ASN A 18 -13.87 17.06 16.79
C ASN A 18 -14.88 15.90 16.82
N HIS A 19 -14.87 15.13 17.93
CA HIS A 19 -15.62 13.88 18.06
C HIS A 19 -17.11 13.98 17.67
N ASP A 20 -17.75 15.17 17.70
CA ASP A 20 -19.14 15.38 17.27
C ASP A 20 -19.40 16.66 16.42
N GLU A 21 -18.37 17.41 16.01
CA GLU A 21 -18.56 18.67 15.26
C GLU A 21 -18.15 18.54 13.79
N VAL A 22 -19.10 18.82 12.90
CA VAL A 22 -18.90 18.84 11.44
C VAL A 22 -18.73 20.28 10.97
N ALA A 23 -17.58 20.59 10.38
CA ALA A 23 -17.32 21.88 9.78
C ALA A 23 -17.66 21.86 8.28
N MET A 24 -18.43 22.83 7.82
CA MET A 24 -18.66 23.10 6.41
C MET A 24 -17.61 24.10 5.92
N ILE A 25 -16.88 23.75 4.88
CA ILE A 25 -15.78 24.54 4.32
C ILE A 25 -16.06 24.70 2.83
N GLU A 26 -15.90 25.92 2.31
CA GLU A 26 -15.97 26.20 0.88
C GLU A 26 -14.73 25.63 0.18
N MET A 27 -14.94 25.01 -0.97
CA MET A 27 -13.86 24.35 -1.70
C MET A 27 -13.04 25.34 -2.52
N ASN A 28 -11.74 25.10 -2.62
CA ASN A 28 -10.88 25.84 -3.53
C ASN A 28 -11.03 25.33 -4.98
N SER A 29 -10.71 26.14 -5.99
CA SER A 29 -10.86 25.77 -7.42
C SER A 29 -10.11 24.49 -7.79
N ASN A 30 -8.93 24.25 -7.19
CA ASN A 30 -8.16 23.02 -7.38
C ASN A 30 -8.87 21.80 -6.78
N GLU A 31 -9.48 21.95 -5.60
CA GLU A 31 -10.23 20.86 -4.94
C GLU A 31 -11.49 20.52 -5.74
N MET A 32 -12.20 21.52 -6.28
CA MET A 32 -13.35 21.30 -7.16
C MET A 32 -12.96 20.50 -8.41
N LEU A 33 -11.82 20.83 -9.04
CA LEU A 33 -11.30 20.10 -10.19
C LEU A 33 -10.97 18.64 -9.83
N LEU A 34 -10.34 18.43 -8.67
CA LEU A 34 -10.03 17.09 -8.15
C LEU A 34 -11.30 16.27 -7.92
N VAL A 35 -12.34 16.83 -7.30
CA VAL A 35 -13.61 16.12 -7.08
C VAL A 35 -14.28 15.73 -8.38
N ARG A 36 -14.35 16.64 -9.36
CA ARG A 36 -14.92 16.32 -10.68
C ARG A 36 -14.19 15.16 -11.34
N LYS A 37 -12.86 15.16 -11.27
CA LYS A 37 -12.04 14.06 -11.79
C LYS A 37 -12.32 12.75 -11.04
N LEU A 38 -12.33 12.76 -9.71
CA LEU A 38 -12.59 11.57 -8.91
C LEU A 38 -14.01 11.01 -9.12
N LEU A 39 -15.03 11.88 -9.25
CA LEU A 39 -16.39 11.47 -9.56
C LEU A 39 -16.47 10.76 -10.91
N GLN A 40 -15.80 11.29 -11.93
CA GLN A 40 -15.76 10.68 -13.26
C GLN A 40 -15.04 9.33 -13.22
N GLU A 41 -13.85 9.27 -12.61
CA GLU A 41 -13.07 8.04 -12.46
C GLU A 41 -13.86 6.96 -11.72
N GLN A 42 -14.57 7.31 -10.64
CA GLN A 42 -15.39 6.35 -9.89
C GLN A 42 -16.60 5.88 -10.71
N LYS A 43 -17.32 6.78 -11.40
CA LYS A 43 -18.45 6.39 -12.25
C LYS A 43 -18.02 5.42 -13.35
N GLU A 44 -16.91 5.71 -14.03
CA GLU A 44 -16.35 4.84 -15.05
C GLU A 44 -15.89 3.50 -14.48
N HIS A 45 -15.25 3.50 -13.31
CA HIS A 45 -14.83 2.27 -12.65
C HIS A 45 -16.02 1.37 -12.29
N GLN A 46 -17.07 1.94 -11.72
CA GLN A 46 -18.28 1.19 -11.35
C GLN A 46 -18.99 0.59 -12.56
N LEU A 47 -19.10 1.35 -13.66
CA LEU A 47 -19.71 0.85 -14.88
C LEU A 47 -18.85 -0.22 -15.58
N THR A 48 -17.55 0.06 -15.78
CA THR A 48 -16.67 -0.83 -16.56
C THR A 48 -16.27 -2.11 -15.83
N ARG A 49 -16.13 -2.08 -14.51
CA ARG A 49 -15.68 -3.23 -13.71
C ARG A 49 -16.82 -3.98 -13.04
N TYR A 50 -17.90 -3.31 -12.67
CA TYR A 50 -19.00 -3.90 -11.92
C TYR A 50 -20.36 -3.83 -12.64
N ALA A 51 -20.45 -3.20 -13.81
CA ALA A 51 -21.69 -3.00 -14.56
C ALA A 51 -22.79 -2.28 -13.77
N ILE A 52 -22.39 -1.38 -12.85
CA ILE A 52 -23.31 -0.56 -12.05
C ILE A 52 -23.39 0.84 -12.65
N ASP A 53 -24.58 1.23 -13.13
CA ASP A 53 -24.83 2.59 -13.61
C ASP A 53 -25.29 3.51 -12.47
N ILE A 54 -24.50 4.57 -12.23
CA ILE A 54 -24.70 5.56 -11.15
C ILE A 54 -24.70 6.98 -11.74
N SER A 55 -24.87 7.09 -13.06
CA SER A 55 -24.73 8.34 -13.83
C SER A 55 -25.62 9.48 -13.32
N SER A 56 -26.84 9.17 -12.87
CA SER A 56 -27.88 10.13 -12.47
C SER A 56 -27.88 10.53 -10.99
N LEU A 57 -27.17 9.81 -10.11
CA LEU A 57 -27.38 9.87 -8.65
C LEU A 57 -26.25 10.53 -7.86
N SER A 58 -25.06 10.69 -8.44
CA SER A 58 -23.87 11.09 -7.69
C SER A 58 -23.41 12.51 -7.99
N SER A 59 -23.63 13.41 -7.03
CA SER A 59 -23.06 14.77 -6.96
C SER A 59 -22.03 14.95 -5.83
N ALA A 60 -21.77 13.89 -5.06
CA ALA A 60 -20.87 13.93 -3.92
C ALA A 60 -20.04 12.65 -3.80
N ILE A 61 -18.83 12.82 -3.30
CA ILE A 61 -17.87 11.76 -3.01
C ILE A 61 -17.58 11.73 -1.50
N VAL A 62 -17.41 10.55 -0.96
CA VAL A 62 -17.14 10.35 0.46
C VAL A 62 -15.81 9.65 0.60
N PHE A 63 -14.97 10.21 1.46
CA PHE A 63 -13.69 9.65 1.82
C PHE A 63 -13.87 8.76 3.03
N VAL A 64 -13.57 7.48 2.86
CA VAL A 64 -13.81 6.45 3.87
C VAL A 64 -12.50 5.77 4.23
N ARG A 65 -12.23 5.64 5.53
CA ARG A 65 -11.14 4.83 6.05
C ARG A 65 -11.62 3.38 6.22
N PRO A 66 -10.96 2.39 5.59
CA PRO A 66 -11.35 1.01 5.72
C PRO A 66 -11.14 0.52 7.16
N PHE A 67 -12.00 -0.38 7.60
CA PHE A 67 -11.79 -1.12 8.84
C PHE A 67 -10.67 -2.16 8.66
N LEU A 68 -9.61 -2.08 9.46
CA LEU A 68 -8.48 -3.00 9.38
C LEU A 68 -8.63 -4.18 10.34
N GLY A 69 -9.31 -3.98 11.46
CA GLY A 69 -9.47 -4.99 12.49
C GLY A 69 -9.66 -4.37 13.86
N PHE A 70 -9.35 -5.13 14.90
CA PHE A 70 -9.36 -4.65 16.27
C PHE A 70 -7.94 -4.60 16.81
N THR A 71 -7.63 -3.54 17.55
CA THR A 71 -6.41 -3.41 18.33
C THR A 71 -6.77 -3.34 19.81
N TYR A 72 -5.84 -3.72 20.69
CA TYR A 72 -6.03 -3.56 22.12
C TYR A 72 -5.31 -2.30 22.61
N ILE A 73 -6.00 -1.47 23.38
CA ILE A 73 -5.41 -0.34 24.10
C ILE A 73 -5.34 -0.72 25.57
N VAL A 74 -4.19 -0.49 26.19
CA VAL A 74 -4.01 -0.65 27.63
C VAL A 74 -4.61 0.56 28.33
N ASP A 75 -5.61 0.32 29.16
CA ASP A 75 -6.23 1.33 30.03
C ASP A 75 -6.28 0.76 31.45
N ASN A 76 -5.55 1.38 32.39
CA ASN A 76 -5.46 0.95 33.79
C ASN A 76 -5.12 -0.54 34.02
N GLY A 77 -4.27 -1.13 33.18
CA GLY A 77 -3.87 -2.54 33.29
C GLY A 77 -4.87 -3.54 32.71
N ILE A 78 -5.86 -3.07 31.96
CA ILE A 78 -6.83 -3.87 31.20
C ILE A 78 -6.66 -3.55 29.71
N LEU A 79 -6.64 -4.59 28.87
CA LEU A 79 -6.61 -4.47 27.43
C LEU A 79 -8.04 -4.35 26.92
N LYS A 80 -8.40 -3.17 26.44
CA LYS A 80 -9.71 -2.89 25.85
C LYS A 80 -9.64 -2.95 24.32
N PRO A 81 -10.52 -3.73 23.67
CA PRO A 81 -10.53 -3.80 22.21
C PRO A 81 -11.09 -2.50 21.63
N GLN A 82 -10.38 -1.92 20.68
CA GLN A 82 -10.79 -0.75 19.91
C GLN A 82 -10.76 -1.08 18.42
N LYS A 83 -11.72 -0.54 17.66
CA LYS A 83 -11.72 -0.64 16.20
C LYS A 83 -10.53 0.12 15.63
N GLN A 84 -9.71 -0.58 14.85
CA GLN A 84 -8.60 0.00 14.11
C GLN A 84 -9.07 0.39 12.70
N TRP A 85 -8.81 1.64 12.34
CA TRP A 85 -9.09 2.21 11.04
C TRP A 85 -7.80 2.41 10.27
N GLY A 86 -7.88 2.40 8.94
CA GLY A 86 -6.75 2.78 8.08
C GLY A 86 -6.23 4.19 8.36
N GLY A 87 -4.94 4.41 8.10
CA GLY A 87 -4.31 5.73 8.17
C GLY A 87 -4.82 6.68 7.09
N ALA A 88 -4.41 7.95 7.15
CA ALA A 88 -4.82 8.99 6.20
C ALA A 88 -4.40 8.65 4.75
N GLU A 89 -3.33 7.90 4.57
CA GLU A 89 -2.82 7.42 3.30
C GLU A 89 -3.67 6.30 2.66
N THR A 90 -4.54 5.66 3.44
CA THR A 90 -5.39 4.54 3.00
C THR A 90 -6.85 4.95 2.76
N VAL A 91 -7.12 6.24 2.74
CA VAL A 91 -8.47 6.78 2.53
C VAL A 91 -8.95 6.46 1.12
N LEU A 92 -10.14 5.88 1.02
CA LEU A 92 -10.75 5.47 -0.24
C LEU A 92 -11.90 6.40 -0.63
N PRO A 93 -11.92 6.94 -1.85
CA PRO A 93 -13.06 7.70 -2.37
C PRO A 93 -14.19 6.75 -2.78
N VAL A 94 -15.40 6.98 -2.28
CA VAL A 94 -16.60 6.20 -2.56
C VAL A 94 -17.74 7.14 -2.95
N LEU A 95 -18.56 6.75 -3.94
CA LEU A 95 -19.74 7.54 -4.32
C LEU A 95 -20.79 7.48 -3.21
N LEU A 96 -21.37 8.62 -2.85
CA LEU A 96 -22.37 8.72 -1.78
C LEU A 96 -23.54 7.73 -1.93
N PRO A 97 -24.13 7.50 -3.13
CA PRO A 97 -25.23 6.55 -3.29
C PRO A 97 -24.88 5.08 -3.02
N LEU A 98 -23.58 4.72 -3.02
CA LEU A 98 -23.13 3.36 -2.73
C LEU A 98 -22.93 3.10 -1.23
N ILE A 99 -23.11 4.12 -0.39
CA ILE A 99 -22.92 4.00 1.06
C ILE A 99 -24.20 3.47 1.68
N VAL A 100 -24.06 2.34 2.36
CA VAL A 100 -25.15 1.72 3.11
C VAL A 100 -24.88 1.90 4.60
N THR A 101 -25.86 2.46 5.30
CA THR A 101 -25.85 2.64 6.76
C THR A 101 -26.74 1.62 7.45
N ASN A 102 -26.53 1.40 8.74
CA ASN A 102 -27.41 0.57 9.59
C ASN A 102 -27.54 -0.90 9.15
N VAL A 103 -26.45 -1.48 8.64
CA VAL A 103 -26.42 -2.91 8.30
C VAL A 103 -26.22 -3.73 9.56
N LEU A 104 -27.11 -4.70 9.80
CA LEU A 104 -26.91 -5.73 10.81
C LEU A 104 -25.86 -6.72 10.31
N VAL A 105 -24.73 -6.80 11.00
CA VAL A 105 -23.65 -7.72 10.69
C VAL A 105 -23.47 -8.65 11.88
N GLU A 106 -23.67 -9.96 11.68
CA GLU A 106 -23.32 -10.96 12.69
C GLU A 106 -21.80 -10.99 12.88
N GLN A 107 -21.33 -10.39 13.98
CA GLN A 107 -19.93 -10.43 14.33
C GLN A 107 -19.63 -11.75 15.06
N LYS A 108 -19.09 -12.73 14.33
CA LYS A 108 -18.69 -14.04 14.89
C LYS A 108 -17.63 -13.96 16.00
N LYS A 109 -16.94 -12.83 16.14
CA LYS A 109 -15.88 -12.60 17.14
C LYS A 109 -16.10 -11.24 17.79
N CYS A 110 -16.83 -11.20 18.90
CA CYS A 110 -16.77 -10.08 19.82
C CYS A 110 -15.51 -10.26 20.66
N LEU A 111 -14.54 -9.35 20.50
CA LEU A 111 -13.38 -9.34 21.40
C LEU A 111 -13.83 -8.74 22.72
N GLY A 112 -13.55 -9.46 23.81
CA GLY A 112 -13.76 -8.98 25.17
C GLY A 112 -12.56 -8.20 25.69
N GLU A 113 -12.76 -7.54 26.82
CA GLU A 113 -11.67 -7.00 27.64
C GLU A 113 -10.85 -8.16 28.23
N ILE A 114 -9.52 -8.00 28.24
CA ILE A 114 -8.59 -9.03 28.72
C ILE A 114 -7.63 -8.37 29.71
N SER A 115 -7.32 -9.03 30.84
CA SER A 115 -6.30 -8.52 31.75
C SER A 115 -4.90 -8.68 31.15
N VAL A 116 -3.95 -7.83 31.55
CA VAL A 116 -2.55 -7.97 31.10
C VAL A 116 -1.98 -9.35 31.46
N GLU A 117 -2.37 -9.92 32.60
CA GLU A 117 -1.97 -11.28 33.02
C GLU A 117 -2.46 -12.39 32.08
N GLN A 118 -3.70 -12.27 31.60
CA GLN A 118 -4.27 -13.24 30.68
C GLN A 118 -3.69 -13.10 29.27
N ALA A 119 -3.39 -11.86 28.85
CA ALA A 119 -2.80 -11.61 27.54
C ALA A 119 -1.32 -12.01 27.47
N TYR A 120 -0.58 -11.87 28.58
CA TYR A 120 0.85 -12.16 28.66
C TYR A 120 1.15 -13.18 29.77
N PRO A 121 0.71 -14.45 29.62
CA PRO A 121 0.97 -15.46 30.64
C PRO A 121 2.46 -15.73 30.78
N LYS A 122 2.88 -16.17 31.97
CA LYS A 122 4.28 -16.53 32.23
C LYS A 122 4.77 -17.57 31.22
N ASN A 123 6.00 -17.41 30.74
CA ASN A 123 6.63 -18.20 29.69
C ASN A 123 6.02 -18.04 28.29
N SER A 124 5.14 -17.06 28.05
CA SER A 124 4.71 -16.71 26.69
C SER A 124 5.83 -16.05 25.90
N LYS A 125 5.83 -16.29 24.58
CA LYS A 125 6.76 -15.66 23.65
C LYS A 125 6.17 -14.35 23.16
N VAL A 126 6.92 -13.27 23.29
CA VAL A 126 6.54 -11.92 22.86
C VAL A 126 7.65 -11.30 22.02
N PHE A 127 7.33 -10.25 21.28
CA PHE A 127 8.32 -9.41 20.62
C PHE A 127 8.33 -8.05 21.31
N VAL A 128 9.52 -7.56 21.64
CA VAL A 128 9.61 -6.26 22.31
C VAL A 128 9.60 -5.16 21.27
N MET A 129 8.62 -4.26 21.40
CA MET A 129 8.37 -3.16 20.48
C MET A 129 8.76 -1.80 21.07
N GLU A 130 9.45 -1.78 22.20
CA GLU A 130 9.93 -0.55 22.84
C GLU A 130 11.23 -0.08 22.15
N PRO A 131 11.23 1.05 21.41
CA PRO A 131 12.38 1.46 20.61
C PRO A 131 13.60 1.90 21.43
N SER A 132 13.39 2.28 22.70
CA SER A 132 14.44 2.69 23.63
C SER A 132 15.22 1.51 24.22
N TRP A 133 14.73 0.28 24.08
CA TRP A 133 15.34 -0.89 24.68
C TRP A 133 16.21 -1.66 23.68
N GLU A 134 17.37 -2.16 24.13
CA GLU A 134 18.32 -2.88 23.28
C GLU A 134 17.73 -4.13 22.62
N GLY A 135 16.71 -4.75 23.23
CA GLY A 135 16.01 -5.89 22.67
C GLY A 135 14.85 -5.53 21.73
N PHE A 136 14.77 -4.29 21.21
CA PHE A 136 13.78 -3.91 20.20
C PHE A 136 13.82 -4.86 19.00
N GLY A 137 12.67 -5.44 18.65
CA GLY A 137 12.55 -6.41 17.56
C GLY A 137 13.04 -7.82 17.89
N PHE A 138 13.63 -8.06 19.06
CA PHE A 138 14.03 -9.40 19.49
C PHE A 138 12.87 -10.18 20.13
N PRO A 139 12.83 -11.51 19.95
CA PRO A 139 11.93 -12.37 20.69
C PRO A 139 12.33 -12.42 22.17
N ALA A 140 11.34 -12.32 23.05
CA ALA A 140 11.51 -12.39 24.49
C ALA A 140 10.49 -13.34 25.11
N ILE A 141 10.78 -13.80 26.33
CA ILE A 141 9.92 -14.66 27.13
C ILE A 141 9.43 -13.86 28.34
N VAL A 142 8.13 -13.90 28.61
CA VAL A 142 7.55 -13.24 29.79
C VAL A 142 7.97 -13.98 31.06
N ASP A 143 8.66 -13.29 31.97
CA ASP A 143 9.09 -13.84 33.26
C ASP A 143 8.08 -13.51 34.37
N ALA A 144 7.70 -12.24 34.48
CA ALA A 144 6.78 -11.76 35.52
C ALA A 144 5.99 -10.54 35.06
N ILE A 145 4.92 -10.22 35.78
CA ILE A 145 4.15 -8.99 35.61
C ILE A 145 4.23 -8.22 36.93
N GLN A 146 4.73 -6.99 36.88
CA GLN A 146 4.77 -6.09 38.02
C GLN A 146 3.57 -5.16 38.01
N ASN A 147 3.03 -4.85 39.19
CA ASN A 147 1.90 -3.91 39.36
C ASN A 147 0.67 -4.27 38.54
N SER A 148 0.30 -5.55 38.52
CA SER A 148 -0.92 -6.01 37.86
C SER A 148 -2.17 -5.25 38.33
N GLY A 149 -3.07 -4.95 37.39
CA GLY A 149 -4.30 -4.19 37.65
C GLY A 149 -4.11 -2.73 38.03
N LYS A 150 -2.90 -2.18 37.92
CA LYS A 150 -2.59 -0.77 38.16
C LYS A 150 -2.20 -0.06 36.86
N PRO A 151 -2.30 1.27 36.78
CA PRO A 151 -1.88 2.03 35.60
C PRO A 151 -0.38 1.85 35.25
N ASN A 152 0.47 1.60 36.25
CA ASN A 152 1.90 1.35 36.07
C ASN A 152 2.25 -0.14 35.90
N CYS A 153 1.34 -0.93 35.34
CA CYS A 153 1.56 -2.35 35.04
C CYS A 153 2.72 -2.49 34.05
N ARG A 154 3.68 -3.36 34.37
CA ARG A 154 4.87 -3.63 33.52
C ARG A 154 5.04 -5.13 33.34
N VAL A 155 5.24 -5.55 32.10
CA VAL A 155 5.59 -6.93 31.77
C VAL A 155 7.11 -7.04 31.78
N VAL A 156 7.64 -7.90 32.65
CA VAL A 156 9.07 -8.21 32.75
C VAL A 156 9.37 -9.36 31.81
N VAL A 157 10.35 -9.16 30.93
CA VAL A 157 10.70 -10.11 29.88
C VAL A 157 12.19 -10.41 29.89
N VAL A 158 12.54 -11.62 29.48
CA VAL A 158 13.91 -12.07 29.26
C VAL A 158 14.09 -12.28 27.75
N ALA A 159 14.96 -11.49 27.13
CA ALA A 159 15.26 -11.58 25.70
C ALA A 159 16.65 -12.17 25.46
N ALA A 160 16.77 -12.95 24.38
CA ALA A 160 18.05 -13.37 23.84
C ALA A 160 18.50 -12.34 22.80
N ILE A 161 19.23 -11.31 23.25
CA ILE A 161 19.71 -10.24 22.38
C ILE A 161 20.91 -10.76 21.58
N GLY A 162 20.76 -10.80 20.26
CA GLY A 162 21.85 -11.11 19.33
C GLY A 162 22.61 -9.85 18.93
N CYS A 163 23.84 -10.01 18.46
CA CYS A 163 24.58 -8.90 17.85
C CYS A 163 24.02 -8.62 16.45
N GLU A 164 23.56 -7.39 16.20
CA GLU A 164 23.16 -6.96 14.85
C GLU A 164 24.41 -6.81 13.97
N PRO A 165 24.47 -7.46 12.79
CA PRO A 165 25.64 -7.36 11.91
C PRO A 165 25.78 -5.93 11.38
N ASN A 166 26.98 -5.35 11.51
CA ASN A 166 27.26 -4.03 10.95
C ASN A 166 27.38 -4.09 9.42
N ILE A 167 26.26 -3.83 8.73
CA ILE A 167 26.20 -3.77 7.26
C ILE A 167 26.55 -2.39 6.68
N ARG A 168 26.97 -1.41 7.50
CA ARG A 168 27.24 -0.03 7.00
C ARG A 168 28.30 -0.02 5.89
N ARG A 169 29.38 -0.80 6.05
CA ARG A 169 30.41 -0.95 5.01
C ARG A 169 29.88 -1.57 3.72
N LEU A 170 28.89 -2.46 3.82
CA LEU A 170 28.25 -3.06 2.65
C LEU A 170 27.33 -2.05 1.97
N VAL A 171 26.61 -1.23 2.75
CA VAL A 171 25.75 -0.16 2.21
C VAL A 171 26.58 0.91 1.52
N GLU A 172 27.69 1.37 2.12
CA GLU A 172 28.62 2.33 1.51
C GLU A 172 29.21 1.81 0.20
N LYS A 173 29.57 0.52 0.17
CA LYS A 173 30.02 -0.14 -1.06
C LYS A 173 28.91 -0.44 -2.04
N TYR A 174 27.66 -0.60 -1.58
CA TYR A 174 26.52 -0.89 -2.44
C TYR A 174 26.32 0.26 -3.41
N ASP A 175 26.46 1.51 -2.98
CA ASP A 175 26.33 2.67 -3.86
C ASP A 175 27.47 2.74 -4.89
N GLN A 176 28.69 2.36 -4.50
CA GLN A 176 29.85 2.27 -5.42
C GLN A 176 29.74 1.10 -6.41
N LEU A 177 29.13 -0.02 -5.99
CA LEU A 177 28.87 -1.20 -6.82
C LEU A 177 27.57 -1.07 -7.62
N SER A 178 26.69 -0.16 -7.22
CA SER A 178 25.49 0.22 -7.95
C SER A 178 25.94 1.07 -9.13
N LEU A 179 25.82 0.48 -10.32
CA LEU A 179 26.21 1.15 -11.55
C LEU A 179 25.33 2.40 -11.75
N SER A 180 25.91 3.43 -12.35
CA SER A 180 25.19 4.66 -12.71
C SER A 180 24.04 4.33 -13.67
N TRP A 181 22.84 4.49 -13.16
CA TRP A 181 21.57 4.45 -13.88
C TRP A 181 21.53 5.56 -14.95
N MET A 182 21.25 5.21 -16.20
CA MET A 182 21.10 6.18 -17.30
C MET A 182 19.69 6.15 -17.87
N ASN A 183 19.10 7.32 -18.15
CA ASN A 183 17.76 7.34 -18.73
C ASN A 183 17.76 6.90 -20.21
N THR A 184 16.58 6.69 -20.79
CA THR A 184 16.43 6.23 -22.18
C THR A 184 17.11 7.16 -23.20
N PHE A 185 17.18 8.46 -22.88
CA PHE A 185 17.80 9.45 -23.75
C PHE A 185 19.33 9.37 -23.70
N GLU A 186 19.91 9.28 -22.50
CA GLU A 186 21.34 9.08 -22.27
C GLU A 186 21.85 7.77 -22.88
N ALA A 187 21.12 6.68 -22.68
CA ALA A 187 21.45 5.39 -23.26
C ALA A 187 21.41 5.43 -24.80
N GLY A 188 20.41 6.10 -25.38
CA GLY A 188 20.34 6.33 -26.82
C GLY A 188 21.51 7.18 -27.35
N ARG A 189 21.91 8.21 -26.60
CA ARG A 189 23.06 9.06 -26.92
C ARG A 189 24.38 8.30 -26.88
N MET A 190 24.60 7.46 -25.87
CA MET A 190 25.83 6.65 -25.74
C MET A 190 25.94 5.56 -26.80
N THR A 191 24.81 4.95 -27.17
CA THR A 191 24.78 3.86 -28.17
C THR A 191 24.67 4.36 -29.60
N GLY A 192 24.38 5.66 -29.82
CA GLY A 192 24.10 6.20 -31.14
C GLY A 192 22.77 5.73 -31.74
N ILE A 193 21.88 5.16 -30.90
CA ILE A 193 20.61 4.56 -31.32
C ILE A 193 19.44 5.44 -30.90
N ASN A 194 18.45 5.59 -31.79
CA ASN A 194 17.21 6.29 -31.46
C ASN A 194 16.47 5.59 -30.29
N SER A 195 15.93 6.37 -29.34
CA SER A 195 15.17 5.89 -28.19
C SER A 195 14.05 4.90 -28.55
N ARG A 196 13.41 5.06 -29.71
CA ARG A 196 12.36 4.13 -30.21
C ARG A 196 12.95 2.76 -30.56
N LEU A 197 14.11 2.72 -31.20
CA LEU A 197 14.77 1.47 -31.57
C LEU A 197 15.36 0.78 -30.34
N LEU A 198 16.02 1.55 -29.46
CA LEU A 198 16.49 1.08 -28.16
C LEU A 198 15.33 0.44 -27.37
N SER A 199 14.15 1.07 -27.38
CA SER A 199 12.96 0.55 -26.73
C SER A 199 12.46 -0.80 -27.29
N ARG A 200 12.61 -1.02 -28.60
CA ARG A 200 12.24 -2.30 -29.24
C ARG A 200 13.25 -3.40 -28.96
N ILE A 201 14.54 -3.10 -29.10
CA ILE A 201 15.64 -4.05 -28.89
C ILE A 201 15.66 -4.53 -27.43
N THR A 202 15.45 -3.62 -26.49
CA THR A 202 15.45 -3.94 -25.04
C THR A 202 14.15 -4.59 -24.57
N GLY A 203 13.09 -4.54 -25.36
CA GLY A 203 11.81 -5.21 -25.08
C GLY A 203 11.69 -6.58 -25.76
N THR A 204 10.47 -6.95 -26.10
CA THR A 204 10.18 -8.13 -26.92
C THR A 204 9.94 -7.70 -28.36
N LEU A 205 10.66 -8.32 -29.29
CA LEU A 205 10.55 -8.08 -30.73
C LEU A 205 10.36 -9.44 -31.40
N PHE A 206 9.21 -9.65 -32.03
CA PHE A 206 8.92 -10.92 -32.69
C PHE A 206 9.22 -10.82 -34.18
N LEU A 207 10.03 -11.75 -34.68
CA LEU A 207 10.19 -12.02 -36.09
C LEU A 207 9.14 -13.06 -36.49
N VAL A 208 8.43 -12.76 -37.58
CA VAL A 208 7.42 -13.63 -38.18
C VAL A 208 7.91 -14.03 -39.56
N ASP A 209 7.87 -15.33 -39.85
CA ASP A 209 8.14 -15.83 -41.19
C ASP A 209 6.82 -15.98 -41.95
N ASP A 210 6.58 -15.07 -42.91
CA ASP A 210 5.37 -15.03 -43.74
C ASP A 210 5.17 -16.31 -44.58
N LYS A 211 6.22 -17.10 -44.83
CA LYS A 211 6.10 -18.34 -45.62
C LYS A 211 5.49 -19.48 -44.80
N MET A 212 5.86 -19.58 -43.53
CA MET A 212 5.36 -20.61 -42.59
C MET A 212 3.93 -20.32 -42.11
N GLU A 213 3.49 -19.06 -42.18
CA GLU A 213 2.13 -18.65 -41.81
C GLU A 213 1.06 -19.26 -42.73
N LYS A 214 1.40 -19.54 -44.00
CA LYS A 214 0.49 -20.09 -45.00
C LYS A 214 0.36 -21.62 -44.94
N GLU A 215 1.38 -22.32 -44.44
CA GLU A 215 1.45 -23.79 -44.52
C GLU A 215 0.95 -24.50 -43.25
N ASN A 216 1.15 -23.92 -42.05
CA ASN A 216 0.99 -24.68 -40.80
C ASN A 216 -0.03 -24.13 -39.79
N ASN A 217 -0.85 -23.13 -40.14
CA ASN A 217 -1.85 -22.50 -39.24
C ASN A 217 -1.31 -22.08 -37.85
N SER A 218 0.01 -22.06 -37.68
CA SER A 218 0.71 -21.76 -36.44
C SER A 218 1.82 -20.78 -36.78
N VAL A 219 1.62 -19.53 -36.37
CA VAL A 219 2.59 -18.46 -36.59
C VAL A 219 3.81 -18.75 -35.71
N SER A 220 4.88 -19.27 -36.29
CA SER A 220 6.18 -19.36 -35.65
C SER A 220 6.70 -17.94 -35.38
N ARG A 221 6.48 -17.43 -34.17
CA ARG A 221 6.98 -16.11 -33.73
C ARG A 221 8.27 -16.29 -32.94
N LEU A 222 9.39 -15.90 -33.53
CA LEU A 222 10.69 -15.94 -32.85
C LEU A 222 10.93 -14.60 -32.15
N ASN A 223 11.10 -14.61 -30.82
CA ASN A 223 11.50 -13.41 -30.11
C ASN A 223 13.01 -13.15 -30.32
N ILE A 224 13.34 -12.04 -30.97
CA ILE A 224 14.69 -11.54 -31.21
C ILE A 224 15.03 -10.33 -30.33
N GLY A 225 14.12 -9.92 -29.43
CA GLY A 225 14.36 -8.85 -28.47
C GLY A 225 15.11 -9.34 -27.23
N LEU A 226 15.93 -8.48 -26.63
CA LEU A 226 16.73 -8.77 -25.43
C LEU A 226 15.85 -9.06 -24.19
N SER A 227 14.56 -8.73 -24.25
CA SER A 227 13.56 -9.07 -23.22
C SER A 227 13.91 -8.54 -21.82
N LEU A 228 14.62 -7.42 -21.76
CA LEU A 228 15.00 -6.75 -20.52
C LEU A 228 13.79 -6.06 -19.88
N LYS A 229 12.85 -5.59 -20.72
CA LYS A 229 11.53 -5.09 -20.30
C LYS A 229 10.37 -5.85 -20.91
N LEU A 230 9.31 -6.00 -20.12
CA LEU A 230 8.03 -6.57 -20.53
C LEU A 230 6.91 -5.59 -20.17
N SER A 231 6.87 -4.43 -20.86
CA SER A 231 5.99 -3.31 -20.51
C SER A 231 4.50 -3.67 -20.43
N LYS A 232 4.01 -4.55 -21.33
CA LYS A 232 2.60 -5.00 -21.28
C LYS A 232 2.25 -5.80 -20.03
N ARG A 233 3.25 -6.45 -19.41
CA ARG A 233 3.11 -7.26 -18.20
C ARG A 233 3.58 -6.51 -16.95
N ASN A 234 4.07 -5.27 -17.08
CA ASN A 234 4.74 -4.52 -16.01
C ASN A 234 5.84 -5.34 -15.31
N LEU A 235 6.64 -6.10 -16.08
CA LEU A 235 7.75 -6.89 -15.56
C LEU A 235 9.10 -6.35 -16.09
N GLU A 236 10.12 -6.48 -15.26
CA GLU A 236 11.51 -6.14 -15.55
C GLU A 236 12.42 -7.32 -15.17
N MET A 237 13.47 -7.56 -15.96
CA MET A 237 14.42 -8.64 -15.71
C MET A 237 15.45 -8.22 -14.66
N ARG A 238 15.64 -9.02 -13.60
CA ARG A 238 16.64 -8.76 -12.56
C ARG A 238 18.09 -8.99 -13.01
N PHE A 239 18.29 -9.85 -14.00
CA PHE A 239 19.62 -10.23 -14.50
C PHE A 239 20.13 -9.36 -15.66
N GLY A 240 19.36 -8.37 -16.10
CA GLY A 240 19.79 -7.32 -17.02
C GLY A 240 19.20 -6.01 -16.56
N ARG A 241 20.04 -5.19 -15.91
CA ARG A 241 19.71 -4.06 -15.04
C ARG A 241 18.88 -2.98 -15.76
N MET A 242 17.56 -3.10 -15.68
CA MET A 242 16.59 -2.16 -16.22
C MET A 242 15.55 -1.91 -15.14
N LYS A 243 15.30 -0.64 -14.81
CA LYS A 243 14.30 -0.26 -13.80
C LYS A 243 13.31 0.72 -14.38
N ALA A 244 12.02 0.44 -14.23
CA ALA A 244 10.97 1.41 -14.52
C ALA A 244 10.75 2.31 -13.29
N ARG A 245 11.12 3.60 -13.38
CA ARG A 245 10.90 4.59 -12.31
C ARG A 245 10.28 5.85 -12.91
N GLU A 246 9.19 6.34 -12.33
CA GLU A 246 8.52 7.59 -12.78
C GLU A 246 8.23 7.64 -14.29
N ARG A 247 7.72 6.53 -14.86
CA ARG A 247 7.45 6.35 -16.30
C ARG A 247 8.67 6.49 -17.22
N SER A 248 9.87 6.61 -16.66
CA SER A 248 11.14 6.58 -17.39
C SER A 248 11.76 5.19 -17.26
N ILE A 249 12.41 4.75 -18.33
CA ILE A 249 13.18 3.53 -18.28
C ILE A 249 14.65 3.88 -18.20
N ILE A 250 15.28 3.26 -17.22
CA ILE A 250 16.66 3.47 -16.90
C ILE A 250 17.44 2.21 -17.32
N TYR A 251 18.51 2.42 -18.08
CA TYR A 251 19.44 1.42 -18.59
C TYR A 251 20.78 1.51 -17.86
N TYR A 252 21.65 0.55 -18.15
CA TYR A 252 23.09 0.63 -18.01
C TYR A 252 23.69 0.43 -19.41
#